data_AF-A0A812TNE8-F1
#
_entry.id   AF-A0A812TNE8-F1
#
_cell.length_a   1.000
_cell.length_b   1.000
_cell.length_c   1.000
_cell.angle_alpha   90.00
_cell.angle_beta   90.00
_cell.angle_gamma   90.00
#
_symmetry.space_group_name_H-M   'P 1'
#
loop_
_entity.id
_entity.type
_entity.pdbx_description
1 polymer ?
#
loop_
_entity_poly.entity_id
_entity_poly.type
_entity_poly.pdbx_seq_one_letter_code
_entity_poly.pdbx_strand_id
1 'polypeptide(L)'
;MENLGPPLPNPEEYNANVKLYADAIEQLAYDRGHHTLRFGDAVANYKPKTNSEPKHLTDNGMHLTEFGYWYVAPTMVSSLQSTSLQPPLKATSGDPLNALKTVAIPLPYAASPKGPAPKSIACQLPTLQEGSYTLKLSDASKVTASAEAWKKGVDIPAQDLYAKTEALRQTILRKNQLFFDRFRPQNETYLYLFRKHEQGNNAVEIPQFDPLIEAQDNKILELKQSVQISLPMFRSAFSLLLLFLAPAAVAFAQRDLKVIPDTDPAEELRSFTVADGFEVNLFASEPMIASPIQINFDAQGRLWVASSSVYPQIEPGQVADDKILMLEDTNGDGTADKS
;
A
#
# COMPACT_ATOMS: atom_id res chain seq x y z
N MET A 1 -10.86 18.25 13.86
CA MET A 1 -9.69 18.80 13.15
C MET A 1 -8.62 19.20 14.15
N GLU A 2 -7.36 18.92 13.85
CA GLU A 2 -6.23 19.37 14.66
C GLU A 2 -5.95 20.87 14.44
N ASN A 3 -5.56 21.56 15.51
CA ASN A 3 -5.07 22.94 15.38
C ASN A 3 -3.57 22.91 15.06
N LEU A 4 -3.25 23.19 13.79
CA LEU A 4 -1.88 23.24 13.28
C LEU A 4 -1.25 24.64 13.38
N GLY A 5 -2.01 25.65 13.80
CA GLY A 5 -1.58 27.04 13.83
C GLY A 5 -1.50 27.71 12.44
N PRO A 6 -1.09 28.98 12.39
CA PRO A 6 -1.00 29.75 11.14
C PRO A 6 -0.04 29.12 10.11
N PRO A 7 -0.32 29.23 8.80
CA PRO A 7 -1.38 30.02 8.16
C PRO A 7 -2.75 29.34 8.10
N LEU A 8 -2.92 28.16 8.71
CA LEU A 8 -4.19 27.45 8.68
C LEU A 8 -5.23 28.11 9.60
N PRO A 9 -6.53 28.08 9.24
CA PRO A 9 -7.59 28.64 10.07
C PRO A 9 -7.68 27.98 11.45
N ASN A 10 -8.14 28.73 12.46
CA ASN A 10 -8.47 28.15 13.76
C ASN A 10 -9.65 27.16 13.61
N PRO A 11 -9.49 25.88 13.98
CA PRO A 11 -10.53 24.88 13.77
C PRO A 11 -11.63 24.86 14.85
N GLU A 12 -11.59 25.72 15.88
CA GLU A 12 -12.51 25.67 17.02
C GLU A 12 -13.99 25.66 16.62
N GLU A 13 -14.43 26.62 15.80
CA GLU A 13 -15.83 26.70 15.35
C GLU A 13 -16.21 25.48 14.50
N TYR A 14 -15.32 25.05 13.60
CA TYR A 14 -15.56 23.87 12.80
C TYR A 14 -15.66 22.60 13.65
N ASN A 15 -14.81 22.45 14.65
CA ASN A 15 -14.83 21.32 15.58
C ASN A 15 -16.12 21.30 16.41
N ALA A 16 -16.63 22.46 16.82
CA ALA A 16 -17.93 22.56 17.48
C ALA A 16 -19.06 22.05 16.57
N ASN A 17 -19.04 22.44 15.29
CA ASN A 17 -20.00 21.95 14.30
C ASN A 17 -19.88 20.44 14.06
N VAL A 18 -18.67 19.92 13.85
CA VAL A 18 -18.44 18.46 13.69
C VAL A 18 -18.96 17.69 14.90
N LYS A 19 -18.73 18.21 16.11
CA LYS A 19 -19.24 17.58 17.34
C LYS A 19 -20.76 17.52 17.34
N LEU A 20 -21.43 18.63 16.99
CA LEU A 20 -22.89 18.68 16.91
C LEU A 20 -23.44 17.61 15.93
N TYR A 21 -22.86 17.49 14.74
CA TYR A 21 -23.26 16.46 13.78
C TYR A 21 -22.97 15.05 14.29
N ALA A 22 -21.81 14.82 14.90
CA ALA A 22 -21.45 13.53 15.47
C ALA A 22 -22.40 13.10 16.58
N ASP A 23 -22.77 14.01 17.48
CA ASP A 23 -23.75 13.77 18.55
C ASP A 23 -25.12 13.39 17.97
N ALA A 24 -25.58 14.10 16.94
CA ALA A 24 -26.86 13.81 16.27
C ALA A 24 -26.86 12.45 15.55
N ILE A 25 -25.76 12.10 14.85
CA ILE A 25 -25.59 10.80 14.19
C ILE A 25 -25.58 9.68 15.22
N GLU A 26 -24.91 9.88 16.35
CA GLU A 26 -24.85 8.89 17.42
C GLU A 26 -26.22 8.65 18.05
N GLN A 27 -26.97 9.70 18.35
CA GLN A 27 -28.32 9.55 18.88
C GLN A 27 -29.21 8.78 17.89
N LEU A 28 -29.16 9.13 16.61
CA LEU A 28 -29.95 8.46 15.57
C LEU A 28 -29.57 6.98 15.43
N ALA A 29 -28.29 6.66 15.52
CA ALA A 29 -27.82 5.29 15.47
C ALA A 29 -28.27 4.50 16.70
N TYR A 30 -28.17 5.08 17.90
CA TYR A 30 -28.66 4.48 19.13
C TYR A 30 -30.16 4.18 19.05
N ASP A 31 -30.97 5.15 18.60
CA ASP A 31 -32.42 4.99 18.44
C ASP A 31 -32.79 3.87 17.45
N ARG A 32 -31.90 3.55 16.51
CA ARG A 32 -32.05 2.49 15.52
C ARG A 32 -31.38 1.17 15.90
N GLY A 33 -30.79 1.08 17.10
CA GLY A 33 -30.07 -0.11 17.55
C GLY A 33 -28.77 -0.37 16.77
N HIS A 34 -28.11 0.68 16.29
CA HIS A 34 -26.83 0.59 15.60
C HIS A 34 -25.67 1.00 16.51
N HIS A 35 -24.50 0.39 16.28
CA HIS A 35 -23.26 0.80 16.91
C HIS A 35 -22.63 1.99 16.18
N THR A 36 -21.96 2.86 16.92
CA THR A 36 -21.23 4.01 16.39
C THR A 36 -19.77 3.98 16.81
N LEU A 37 -18.95 4.61 15.98
CA LEU A 37 -17.55 4.91 16.27
C LEU A 37 -17.36 6.43 16.19
N ARG A 38 -16.98 7.04 17.31
CA ARG A 38 -16.54 8.44 17.34
C ARG A 38 -15.08 8.57 16.93
N PHE A 39 -14.86 8.62 15.62
CA PHE A 39 -13.51 8.73 15.06
C PHE A 39 -12.74 9.98 15.53
N GLY A 40 -13.47 11.10 15.71
CA GLY A 40 -12.90 12.36 16.19
C GLY A 40 -12.25 12.24 17.58
N ASP A 41 -12.79 11.40 18.46
CA ASP A 41 -12.27 11.22 19.81
C ASP A 41 -10.93 10.47 19.80
N ALA A 42 -10.74 9.53 18.86
CA ALA A 42 -9.48 8.82 18.71
C ALA A 42 -8.34 9.78 18.32
N VAL A 43 -8.63 10.72 17.41
CA VAL A 43 -7.67 11.74 16.95
C VAL A 43 -7.44 12.79 18.04
N ALA A 44 -8.50 13.29 18.69
CA ALA A 44 -8.40 14.35 19.70
C ALA A 44 -7.58 13.95 20.94
N ASN A 45 -7.58 12.66 21.29
CA ASN A 45 -6.85 12.14 22.44
C ASN A 45 -5.39 11.77 22.12
N TYR A 46 -4.93 11.94 20.88
CA TYR A 46 -3.57 11.63 20.51
C TYR A 46 -2.56 12.53 21.23
N LYS A 47 -1.55 11.90 21.82
CA LYS A 47 -0.37 12.56 22.36
C LYS A 47 0.85 11.72 21.96
N PRO A 48 1.87 12.33 21.34
CA PRO A 48 3.11 11.61 21.01
C PRO A 48 3.70 10.99 22.27
N LYS A 49 4.00 9.69 22.22
CA LYS A 49 4.60 8.95 23.34
C LYS A 49 6.13 9.01 23.30
N THR A 50 6.68 9.27 22.12
CA THR A 50 8.12 9.30 21.85
C THR A 50 8.49 10.51 20.99
N ASN A 51 9.75 10.92 21.00
CA ASN A 51 10.25 12.03 20.17
C ASN A 51 10.24 11.70 18.66
N SER A 52 10.14 10.42 18.29
CA SER A 52 10.05 9.97 16.89
C SER A 52 8.62 10.03 16.33
N GLU A 53 7.62 10.15 17.20
CA GLU A 53 6.22 10.25 16.77
C GLU A 53 5.89 11.67 16.31
N PRO A 54 5.07 11.83 15.25
CA PRO A 54 4.74 13.15 14.74
C PRO A 54 3.89 13.91 15.76
N LYS A 55 4.10 15.22 15.84
CA LYS A 55 3.31 16.10 16.71
C LYS A 55 1.81 16.10 16.36
N HIS A 56 1.51 15.88 15.08
CA HIS A 56 0.16 15.91 14.52
C HIS A 56 -0.11 14.65 13.69
N LEU A 57 -1.37 14.24 13.63
CA LEU A 57 -1.80 13.08 12.84
C LEU A 57 -2.21 13.44 11.41
N THR A 58 -2.41 14.71 11.11
CA THR A 58 -2.93 15.22 9.82
C THR A 58 -1.96 16.17 9.11
N ASP A 59 -2.03 16.22 7.78
CA ASP A 59 -1.25 17.15 6.96
C ASP A 59 -1.80 18.58 6.99
N ASN A 60 -3.12 18.73 7.15
CA ASN A 60 -3.82 20.01 7.03
C ASN A 60 -4.93 20.21 8.06
N GLY A 61 -4.86 19.51 9.20
CA GLY A 61 -5.89 19.53 10.24
C GLY A 61 -7.07 18.59 9.97
N MET A 62 -7.18 18.05 8.75
CA MET A 62 -8.26 17.14 8.33
C MET A 62 -7.76 15.79 7.85
N HIS A 63 -6.86 15.80 6.86
CA HIS A 63 -6.45 14.60 6.14
C HIS A 63 -5.35 13.92 6.92
N LEU A 64 -5.59 12.68 7.35
CA LEU A 64 -4.61 11.91 8.10
C LEU A 64 -3.37 11.65 7.25
N THR A 65 -2.22 11.78 7.89
CA THR A 65 -0.94 11.28 7.39
C THR A 65 -0.95 9.75 7.40
N GLU A 66 0.06 9.12 6.78
CA GLU A 66 0.26 7.66 6.90
C GLU A 66 0.29 7.20 8.36
N PHE A 67 0.98 7.95 9.23
CA PHE A 67 1.01 7.66 10.67
C PHE A 67 -0.36 7.86 11.32
N GLY A 68 -1.10 8.89 10.90
CA GLY A 68 -2.48 9.13 11.34
C GLY A 68 -3.40 7.94 11.06
N TYR A 69 -3.39 7.42 9.83
CA TYR A 69 -4.14 6.23 9.46
C TYR A 69 -3.70 4.99 10.24
N TRP A 70 -2.40 4.79 10.40
CA TRP A 70 -1.86 3.69 11.20
C TRP A 70 -2.33 3.76 12.66
N TYR A 71 -2.30 4.94 13.28
CA TYR A 71 -2.66 5.15 14.69
C TYR A 71 -4.14 4.88 14.98
N VAL A 72 -5.04 5.34 14.09
CA VAL A 72 -6.49 5.23 14.30
C VAL A 72 -7.07 3.87 13.90
N ALA A 73 -6.43 3.13 12.99
CA ALA A 73 -6.95 1.89 12.44
C ALA A 73 -7.31 0.83 13.51
N PRO A 74 -6.50 0.59 14.57
CA PRO A 74 -6.87 -0.36 15.62
C PRO A 74 -8.17 0.01 16.36
N THR A 75 -8.45 1.30 16.54
CA THR A 75 -9.68 1.77 17.17
C THR A 75 -10.89 1.46 16.30
N MET A 76 -10.76 1.63 14.98
CA MET A 76 -11.80 1.25 14.03
C MET A 76 -12.09 -0.25 14.09
N VAL A 77 -11.05 -1.08 14.03
CA VAL A 77 -11.21 -2.54 14.09
C VAL A 77 -11.83 -2.98 15.41
N SER A 78 -11.39 -2.42 16.54
CA SER A 78 -11.93 -2.75 17.87
C SER A 78 -13.40 -2.35 18.04
N SER A 79 -13.89 -1.37 17.27
CA SER A 79 -15.31 -1.01 17.25
C SER A 79 -16.17 -1.96 16.40
N LEU A 80 -15.57 -2.66 15.45
CA LEU A 80 -16.26 -3.58 14.54
C LEU A 80 -16.18 -5.03 15.01
N GLN A 81 -15.15 -5.39 15.77
CA GLN A 81 -14.87 -6.76 16.20
C GLN A 81 -14.41 -6.81 17.65
N SER A 82 -14.82 -7.85 18.38
CA SER A 82 -14.42 -8.07 19.77
C SER A 82 -12.98 -8.56 19.95
N THR A 83 -12.32 -8.98 18.86
CA THR A 83 -10.97 -9.54 18.89
C THR A 83 -9.94 -8.44 18.69
N SER A 84 -9.10 -8.21 19.71
CA SER A 84 -7.98 -7.29 19.61
C SER A 84 -6.75 -7.97 19.00
N LEU A 85 -6.15 -7.34 17.99
CA LEU A 85 -4.83 -7.68 17.44
C LEU A 85 -3.71 -6.83 18.07
N GLN A 86 -4.00 -6.10 19.15
CA GLN A 86 -3.00 -5.41 19.94
C GLN A 86 -2.24 -6.40 20.84
N PRO A 87 -0.94 -6.17 21.11
CA PRO A 87 -0.21 -6.95 22.10
C PRO A 87 -0.86 -6.88 23.50
N PRO A 88 -0.82 -7.97 24.29
CA PRO A 88 -0.24 -9.26 23.93
C PRO A 88 -1.12 -10.03 22.94
N LEU A 89 -0.51 -10.57 21.88
CA LEU A 89 -1.20 -11.39 20.88
C LEU A 89 -1.68 -12.69 21.52
N LYS A 90 -2.97 -12.99 21.38
CA LYS A 90 -3.57 -14.21 21.95
C LYS A 90 -3.49 -15.35 20.96
N ALA A 91 -2.65 -16.33 21.26
CA ALA A 91 -2.56 -17.56 20.50
C ALA A 91 -3.83 -18.41 20.74
N THR A 92 -4.30 -19.07 19.68
CA THR A 92 -5.42 -20.02 19.73
C THR A 92 -4.94 -21.44 19.47
N SER A 93 -5.79 -22.42 19.76
CA SER A 93 -5.48 -23.82 19.42
C SER A 93 -5.37 -23.98 17.91
N GLY A 94 -4.24 -24.53 17.43
CA GLY A 94 -4.04 -24.86 16.02
C GLY A 94 -4.72 -26.18 15.60
N ASP A 95 -5.06 -27.04 16.57
CA ASP A 95 -5.84 -28.28 16.37
C ASP A 95 -6.90 -28.38 17.48
N PRO A 96 -8.20 -28.25 17.17
CA PRO A 96 -9.28 -28.41 18.15
C PRO A 96 -9.26 -29.77 18.87
N LEU A 97 -8.67 -30.79 18.24
CA LEU A 97 -8.58 -32.17 18.75
C LEU A 97 -7.25 -32.46 19.47
N ASN A 98 -6.20 -31.65 19.26
CA ASN A 98 -4.92 -31.73 19.98
C ASN A 98 -4.38 -30.33 20.33
N ALA A 99 -5.04 -29.65 21.26
CA ALA A 99 -4.73 -28.26 21.64
C ALA A 99 -3.32 -28.01 22.22
N LEU A 100 -2.52 -29.06 22.41
CA LEU A 100 -1.16 -29.00 22.99
C LEU A 100 -0.04 -29.19 21.95
N LYS A 101 -0.34 -29.52 20.69
CA LYS A 101 0.71 -29.76 19.66
C LYS A 101 1.06 -28.52 18.86
N THR A 102 0.06 -27.73 18.51
CA THR A 102 0.22 -26.55 17.64
C THR A 102 -0.63 -25.40 18.15
N VAL A 103 -0.05 -24.21 18.14
CA VAL A 103 -0.76 -22.95 18.42
C VAL A 103 -0.74 -22.07 17.19
N ALA A 104 -1.84 -21.34 16.99
CA ALA A 104 -1.99 -20.37 15.93
C ALA A 104 -1.80 -18.97 16.50
N ILE A 105 -0.74 -18.26 16.10
CA ILE A 105 -0.50 -16.88 16.50
C ILE A 105 -1.06 -15.96 15.40
N PRO A 106 -2.00 -15.05 15.72
CA PRO A 106 -2.52 -14.09 14.74
C PRO A 106 -1.42 -13.11 14.33
N LEU A 107 -1.53 -12.58 13.12
CA LEU A 107 -0.62 -11.53 12.65
C LEU A 107 -0.86 -10.23 13.43
N PRO A 108 0.19 -9.53 13.87
CA PRO A 108 0.03 -8.20 14.46
C PRO A 108 -0.43 -7.19 13.40
N TYR A 109 -0.92 -6.04 13.86
CA TYR A 109 -1.03 -4.86 13.00
C TYR A 109 0.33 -4.51 12.38
N ALA A 110 0.29 -3.85 11.22
CA ALA A 110 1.50 -3.36 10.56
C ALA A 110 2.36 -2.55 11.53
N ALA A 111 3.68 -2.61 11.34
CA ALA A 111 4.59 -1.77 12.10
C ALA A 111 4.28 -0.29 11.87
N SER A 112 4.67 0.56 12.82
CA SER A 112 4.59 2.00 12.64
C SER A 112 5.34 2.42 11.37
N PRO A 113 4.78 3.32 10.55
CA PRO A 113 5.51 3.87 9.40
C PRO A 113 6.69 4.75 9.84
N LYS A 114 6.80 5.06 11.14
CA LYS A 114 7.95 5.72 11.77
C LYS A 114 8.78 4.70 12.54
N GLY A 115 10.02 4.51 12.10
CA GLY A 115 11.01 3.65 12.76
C GLY A 115 10.99 2.19 12.28
N PRO A 116 11.94 1.37 12.72
CA PRO A 116 11.98 -0.05 12.37
C PRO A 116 10.86 -0.82 13.06
N ALA A 117 10.47 -1.96 12.48
CA ALA A 117 9.54 -2.88 13.11
C ALA A 117 10.07 -3.36 14.48
N PRO A 118 9.19 -3.57 15.48
CA PRO A 118 9.60 -4.12 16.77
C PRO A 118 10.32 -5.46 16.63
N LYS A 119 11.40 -5.65 17.41
CA LYS A 119 12.17 -6.90 17.42
C LYS A 119 11.45 -8.04 18.15
N SER A 120 10.61 -7.69 19.12
CA SER A 120 9.80 -8.62 19.91
C SER A 120 8.36 -8.14 20.05
N ILE A 121 7.47 -9.08 20.36
CA ILE A 121 6.06 -8.82 20.63
C ILE A 121 5.58 -9.75 21.75
N ALA A 122 4.77 -9.23 22.67
CA ALA A 122 4.19 -10.03 23.73
C ALA A 122 3.14 -11.00 23.17
N CYS A 123 3.19 -12.26 23.58
CA CYS A 123 2.24 -13.30 23.17
C CYS A 123 1.72 -14.09 24.37
N GLN A 124 0.41 -14.37 24.38
CA GLN A 124 -0.28 -15.13 25.40
C GLN A 124 -0.77 -16.48 24.86
N LEU A 125 -0.52 -17.56 25.62
CA LEU A 125 -1.08 -18.89 25.36
C LEU A 125 -2.00 -19.27 26.54
N PRO A 126 -3.29 -18.84 26.51
CA PRO A 126 -4.17 -18.90 27.68
C PRO A 126 -4.58 -20.34 28.07
N THR A 127 -4.55 -21.27 27.12
CA THR A 127 -5.06 -22.65 27.27
C THR A 127 -4.04 -23.65 27.81
N LEU A 128 -2.81 -23.22 28.13
CA LEU A 128 -1.76 -24.13 28.60
C LEU A 128 -2.06 -24.71 29.99
N GLN A 129 -1.81 -26.01 30.14
CA GLN A 129 -1.79 -26.67 31.45
C GLN A 129 -0.46 -26.39 32.15
N GLU A 130 -0.38 -26.62 33.47
CA GLU A 130 0.87 -26.45 34.23
C GLU A 130 2.05 -27.17 33.57
N GLY A 131 3.21 -26.53 33.57
CA GLY A 131 4.41 -27.06 32.91
C GLY A 131 5.31 -25.96 32.33
N SER A 132 6.37 -26.38 31.64
CA SER A 132 7.29 -25.51 30.90
C SER A 132 7.18 -25.82 29.42
N TYR A 133 7.01 -24.79 28.59
CA TYR A 133 6.74 -24.92 27.16
C TYR A 133 7.72 -24.08 26.36
N THR A 134 8.22 -24.66 25.27
CA THR A 134 9.08 -23.98 24.29
C THR A 134 8.28 -23.71 23.02
N LEU A 135 8.17 -22.43 22.66
CA LEU A 135 7.63 -21.99 21.38
C LEU A 135 8.77 -21.95 20.35
N LYS A 136 8.63 -22.68 19.24
CA LYS A 136 9.62 -22.70 18.14
C LYS A 136 9.09 -21.91 16.93
N LEU A 137 9.49 -20.65 16.80
CA LEU A 137 9.06 -19.79 15.68
C LEU A 137 9.77 -20.14 14.37
N SER A 138 11.06 -20.45 14.47
CA SER A 138 11.91 -20.88 13.36
C SER A 138 12.95 -21.88 13.87
N ASP A 139 13.78 -22.44 13.00
CA ASP A 139 14.87 -23.33 13.42
C ASP A 139 15.87 -22.63 14.36
N ALA A 140 16.04 -21.32 14.22
CA ALA A 140 16.97 -20.50 15.00
C ALA A 140 16.32 -19.80 16.22
N SER A 141 14.99 -19.66 16.27
CA SER A 141 14.30 -18.88 17.31
C SER A 141 13.41 -19.75 18.19
N LYS A 142 13.80 -19.89 19.47
CA LYS A 142 13.08 -20.65 20.50
C LYS A 142 12.91 -19.80 21.77
N VAL A 143 11.72 -19.79 22.33
CA VAL A 143 11.42 -19.12 23.60
C VAL A 143 10.81 -20.12 24.56
N THR A 144 11.36 -20.24 25.77
CA THR A 144 10.88 -21.17 26.80
C THR A 144 10.39 -20.39 28.00
N ALA A 145 9.19 -20.70 28.48
CA ALA A 145 8.62 -20.12 29.69
C ALA A 145 7.64 -21.10 30.36
N SER A 146 7.30 -20.83 31.63
CA SER A 146 6.27 -21.59 32.34
C SER A 146 4.88 -21.31 31.76
N ALA A 147 3.94 -22.23 31.95
CA ALA A 147 2.54 -22.06 31.59
C ALA A 147 1.94 -20.79 32.20
N GLU A 148 2.31 -20.47 33.45
CA GLU A 148 1.86 -19.25 34.13
C GLU A 148 2.40 -17.99 33.44
N ALA A 149 3.69 -17.98 33.07
CA ALA A 149 4.29 -16.87 32.33
C ALA A 149 3.64 -16.71 30.94
N TRP A 150 3.43 -17.80 30.21
CA TRP A 150 2.73 -17.79 28.92
C TRP A 150 1.28 -17.30 29.02
N LYS A 151 0.56 -17.59 30.12
CA LYS A 151 -0.79 -17.05 30.36
C LYS A 151 -0.77 -15.53 30.61
N LYS A 152 0.26 -15.01 31.27
CA LYS A 152 0.44 -13.57 31.51
C LYS A 152 0.90 -12.82 30.25
N GLY A 153 1.76 -13.45 29.46
CA GLY A 153 2.34 -12.90 28.23
C GLY A 153 3.86 -12.98 28.25
N VAL A 154 4.45 -13.48 27.17
CA VAL A 154 5.91 -13.62 27.02
C VAL A 154 6.32 -12.96 25.70
N ASP A 155 7.43 -12.24 25.73
CA ASP A 155 8.00 -11.62 24.53
C ASP A 155 8.61 -12.68 23.61
N ILE A 156 8.16 -12.68 22.37
CA ILE A 156 8.64 -13.58 21.32
C ILE A 156 9.26 -12.77 20.18
N PRO A 157 10.29 -13.28 19.48
CA PRO A 157 10.82 -12.67 18.26
C PRO A 157 9.70 -12.35 17.27
N ALA A 158 9.66 -11.11 16.76
CA ALA A 158 8.54 -10.61 15.96
C ALA A 158 8.88 -10.41 14.48
N GLN A 159 10.14 -10.60 14.08
CA GLN A 159 10.61 -10.27 12.74
C GLN A 159 9.83 -11.00 11.63
N ASP A 160 9.63 -12.32 11.76
CA ASP A 160 8.89 -13.12 10.78
C ASP A 160 7.39 -12.77 10.76
N LEU A 161 6.82 -12.45 11.92
CA LEU A 161 5.42 -12.00 12.03
C LEU A 161 5.23 -10.67 11.31
N TYR A 162 6.09 -9.68 11.56
CA TYR A 162 6.03 -8.38 10.89
C TYR A 162 6.37 -8.47 9.40
N ALA A 163 7.30 -9.32 8.98
CA ALA A 163 7.58 -9.55 7.56
C ALA A 163 6.36 -10.12 6.83
N LYS A 164 5.67 -11.09 7.43
CA LYS A 164 4.42 -11.64 6.88
C LYS A 164 3.27 -10.62 6.90
N THR A 165 3.14 -9.83 7.97
CA THR A 165 2.18 -8.71 8.03
C THR A 165 2.47 -7.67 6.94
N GLU A 166 3.73 -7.34 6.68
CA GLU A 166 4.11 -6.37 5.65
C GLU A 166 3.81 -6.91 4.24
N ALA A 167 4.11 -8.18 3.97
CA ALA A 167 3.72 -8.82 2.72
C ALA A 167 2.20 -8.78 2.51
N LEU A 168 1.42 -9.06 3.57
CA LEU A 168 -0.03 -8.93 3.55
C LEU A 168 -0.47 -7.47 3.26
N ARG A 169 0.14 -6.49 3.94
CA ARG A 169 -0.16 -5.06 3.74
C ARG A 169 0.10 -4.64 2.28
N GLN A 170 1.25 -4.99 1.71
CA GLN A 170 1.58 -4.68 0.31
C GLN A 170 0.60 -5.33 -0.67
N THR A 171 0.16 -6.56 -0.40
CA THR A 171 -0.86 -7.25 -1.21
C THR A 171 -2.20 -6.52 -1.14
N ILE A 172 -2.62 -6.05 0.04
CA ILE A 172 -3.83 -5.23 0.22
C ILE A 172 -3.71 -3.89 -0.54
N LEU A 173 -2.57 -3.21 -0.44
CA LEU A 173 -2.33 -1.96 -1.16
C LEU A 173 -2.38 -2.17 -2.68
N ARG A 174 -1.75 -3.24 -3.19
CA ARG A 174 -1.81 -3.56 -4.62
C ARG A 174 -3.23 -3.85 -5.07
N LYS A 175 -4.01 -4.63 -4.30
CA LYS A 175 -5.43 -4.85 -4.57
C LYS A 175 -6.20 -3.53 -4.63
N ASN A 176 -6.02 -2.66 -3.64
CA ASN A 176 -6.72 -1.37 -3.56
C ASN A 176 -6.40 -0.49 -4.78
N GLN A 177 -5.14 -0.48 -5.23
CA GLN A 177 -4.74 0.23 -6.44
C GLN A 177 -5.45 -0.34 -7.67
N LEU A 178 -5.39 -1.65 -7.88
CA LEU A 178 -6.08 -2.32 -9.01
C LEU A 178 -7.58 -2.05 -9.01
N PHE A 179 -8.20 -2.11 -7.83
CA PHE A 179 -9.62 -1.80 -7.67
C PHE A 179 -9.91 -0.32 -7.99
N PHE A 180 -9.06 0.60 -7.55
CA PHE A 180 -9.20 2.02 -7.84
C PHE A 180 -9.12 2.28 -9.35
N ASP A 181 -8.11 1.73 -10.02
CA ASP A 181 -7.90 1.88 -11.47
C ASP A 181 -9.08 1.29 -12.27
N ARG A 182 -9.64 0.16 -11.81
CA ARG A 182 -10.89 -0.39 -12.35
C ARG A 182 -12.05 0.59 -12.11
N PHE A 183 -12.31 0.94 -10.85
CA PHE A 183 -13.55 1.62 -10.43
C PHE A 183 -13.61 3.07 -10.91
N ARG A 184 -12.46 3.76 -10.99
CA ARG A 184 -12.34 5.15 -11.44
C ARG A 184 -11.19 5.27 -12.45
N PRO A 185 -11.37 4.75 -13.68
CA PRO A 185 -10.33 4.83 -14.69
C PRO A 185 -10.08 6.30 -15.09
N GLN A 186 -8.82 6.65 -15.35
CA GLN A 186 -8.39 8.04 -15.57
C GLN A 186 -9.14 8.72 -16.73
N ASN A 187 -9.47 7.96 -17.79
CA ASN A 187 -10.10 8.47 -19.01
C ASN A 187 -11.58 8.13 -19.15
N GLU A 188 -12.34 8.15 -18.05
CA GLU A 188 -13.77 7.81 -18.04
C GLU A 188 -14.56 8.47 -19.18
N THR A 189 -14.26 9.74 -19.51
CA THR A 189 -14.91 10.48 -20.59
C THR A 189 -14.74 9.85 -21.98
N TYR A 190 -13.56 9.29 -22.25
CA TYR A 190 -13.22 8.63 -23.51
C TYR A 190 -13.57 7.15 -23.50
N LEU A 191 -13.68 6.51 -22.33
CA LEU A 191 -14.06 5.11 -22.22
C LEU A 191 -15.57 4.91 -22.29
N TYR A 192 -16.33 5.78 -21.62
CA TYR A 192 -17.76 5.56 -21.38
C TYR A 192 -18.66 6.72 -21.76
N LEU A 193 -18.15 7.96 -21.76
CA LEU A 193 -19.01 9.14 -21.91
C LEU A 193 -18.99 9.68 -23.35
N PHE A 194 -19.22 10.98 -23.51
CA PHE A 194 -19.51 11.63 -24.79
C PHE A 194 -18.34 11.60 -25.81
N ARG A 195 -17.11 11.28 -25.38
CA ARG A 195 -15.94 11.10 -26.27
C ARG A 195 -15.61 9.65 -26.57
N LYS A 196 -16.52 8.72 -26.23
CA LYS A 196 -16.37 7.28 -26.48
C LYS A 196 -16.07 6.92 -27.94
N HIS A 197 -16.51 7.73 -28.90
CA HIS A 197 -16.23 7.47 -30.31
C HIS A 197 -14.75 7.58 -30.68
N GLU A 198 -13.92 8.24 -29.86
CA GLU A 198 -12.48 8.43 -30.12
C GLU A 198 -11.63 7.28 -29.59
N GLN A 199 -11.87 6.82 -28.35
CA GLN A 199 -11.05 5.79 -27.68
C GLN A 199 -11.88 4.74 -26.91
N GLY A 200 -13.19 4.67 -27.12
CA GLY A 200 -14.08 3.78 -26.39
C GLY A 200 -13.81 2.29 -26.57
N ASN A 201 -13.04 1.93 -27.60
CA ASN A 201 -12.57 0.55 -27.77
C ASN A 201 -11.65 0.11 -26.63
N ASN A 202 -10.93 1.03 -25.98
CA ASN A 202 -10.02 0.73 -24.86
C ASN A 202 -10.79 0.33 -23.59
N ALA A 203 -12.11 0.56 -23.52
CA ALA A 203 -12.94 0.11 -22.39
C ALA A 203 -12.94 -1.42 -22.21
N VAL A 204 -12.50 -2.18 -23.22
CA VAL A 204 -12.25 -3.63 -23.15
C VAL A 204 -11.19 -4.02 -22.10
N GLU A 205 -10.30 -3.09 -21.72
CA GLU A 205 -9.27 -3.29 -20.69
C GLU A 205 -9.87 -3.29 -19.29
N ILE A 206 -10.94 -2.54 -19.05
CA ILE A 206 -11.43 -2.28 -17.70
C ILE A 206 -11.87 -3.57 -16.98
N PRO A 207 -12.59 -4.53 -17.61
CA PRO A 207 -12.87 -5.84 -16.99
C PRO A 207 -11.64 -6.73 -16.76
N GLN A 208 -10.51 -6.47 -17.43
CA GLN A 208 -9.29 -7.29 -17.28
C GLN A 208 -8.58 -7.04 -15.93
N PHE A 209 -8.97 -6.01 -15.19
CA PHE A 209 -8.54 -5.81 -13.81
C PHE A 209 -9.18 -6.82 -12.83
N ASP A 210 -10.37 -7.33 -13.14
CA ASP A 210 -11.11 -8.24 -12.25
C ASP A 210 -10.31 -9.51 -11.86
N PRO A 211 -9.71 -10.27 -12.80
CA PRO A 211 -8.88 -11.43 -12.42
C PRO A 211 -7.62 -11.05 -11.63
N LEU A 212 -7.08 -9.84 -11.82
CA LEU A 212 -5.93 -9.36 -11.05
C LEU A 212 -6.34 -9.04 -9.61
N ILE A 213 -7.50 -8.41 -9.42
CA ILE A 213 -8.08 -8.14 -8.10
C ILE A 213 -8.37 -9.46 -7.39
N GLU A 214 -8.99 -10.43 -8.08
CA GLU A 214 -9.28 -11.75 -7.54
C GLU A 214 -8.01 -12.51 -7.13
N ALA A 215 -6.95 -12.43 -7.94
CA ALA A 215 -5.65 -13.01 -7.61
C ALA A 215 -5.07 -12.39 -6.33
N GLN A 216 -5.16 -11.07 -6.15
CA GLN A 216 -4.73 -10.43 -4.90
C GLN A 216 -5.61 -10.84 -3.73
N ASP A 217 -6.93 -10.99 -3.91
CA ASP A 217 -7.82 -11.48 -2.86
C ASP A 217 -7.46 -12.88 -2.39
N ASN A 218 -7.22 -13.80 -3.32
CA ASN A 218 -6.76 -15.15 -2.99
C ASN A 218 -5.43 -15.11 -2.22
N LYS A 219 -4.50 -14.23 -2.62
CA LYS A 219 -3.24 -14.07 -1.92
C LYS A 219 -3.41 -13.48 -0.53
N ILE A 220 -4.32 -12.53 -0.34
CA ILE A 220 -4.70 -11.98 0.96
C ILE A 220 -5.27 -13.08 1.86
N LEU A 221 -6.12 -13.96 1.33
CA LEU A 221 -6.70 -15.08 2.08
C LEU A 221 -5.65 -16.09 2.56
N GLU A 222 -4.60 -16.32 1.76
CA GLU A 222 -3.45 -17.15 2.12
C GLU A 222 -2.57 -16.45 3.18
N LEU A 223 -2.22 -15.18 2.94
CA LEU A 223 -1.29 -14.43 3.79
C LEU A 223 -1.89 -14.08 5.15
N LYS A 224 -3.20 -13.82 5.25
CA LYS A 224 -3.86 -13.46 6.51
C LYS A 224 -3.91 -14.61 7.53
N GLN A 225 -3.61 -15.84 7.12
CA GLN A 225 -3.66 -16.99 8.01
C GLN A 225 -2.66 -16.83 9.16
N SER A 226 -3.10 -17.15 10.37
CA SER A 226 -2.25 -17.20 11.56
C SER A 226 -1.01 -18.08 11.33
N VAL A 227 0.09 -17.73 11.99
CA VAL A 227 1.31 -18.54 11.93
C VAL A 227 1.13 -19.74 12.86
N GLN A 228 1.16 -20.94 12.27
CA GLN A 228 1.09 -22.20 13.02
C GLN A 228 2.45 -22.51 13.60
N ILE A 229 2.52 -22.69 14.92
CA ILE A 229 3.76 -22.96 15.63
C ILE A 229 3.61 -24.23 16.45
N SER A 230 4.60 -25.11 16.33
CA SER A 230 4.66 -26.32 17.15
C SER A 230 5.08 -25.98 18.58
N LEU A 231 4.37 -26.55 19.55
CA LEU A 231 4.80 -26.68 20.94
C LEU A 231 5.37 -28.08 21.11
N PRO A 232 6.66 -28.32 20.81
CA PRO A 232 7.23 -29.64 20.99
C PRO A 232 7.20 -30.03 22.48
N MET A 233 6.32 -30.96 22.85
CA MET A 233 6.71 -31.96 23.86
C MET A 233 7.71 -32.91 23.20
N PHE A 234 8.83 -33.18 23.86
CA PHE A 234 9.88 -34.04 23.32
C PHE A 234 9.33 -35.45 23.00
N ARG A 235 9.07 -35.72 21.71
CA ARG A 235 9.42 -36.96 21.00
C ARG A 235 9.68 -36.67 19.53
N SER A 236 10.87 -37.06 19.08
CA SER A 236 11.42 -36.83 17.75
C SER A 236 10.70 -37.69 16.68
N ALA A 237 10.38 -37.10 15.53
CA ALA A 237 10.79 -37.63 14.22
C ALA A 237 10.40 -36.70 13.05
N PHE A 238 11.38 -36.59 12.16
CA PHE A 238 11.46 -36.09 10.78
C PHE A 238 10.18 -36.10 9.91
N SER A 239 10.05 -35.10 9.02
CA SER A 239 9.42 -35.29 7.70
C SER A 239 9.83 -34.25 6.67
N LEU A 240 9.83 -34.72 5.43
CA LEU A 240 10.47 -34.22 4.20
C LEU A 240 9.86 -32.93 3.64
N LEU A 241 10.74 -32.09 3.11
CA LEU A 241 10.43 -30.96 2.23
C LEU A 241 10.29 -31.47 0.79
N LEU A 242 9.16 -31.19 0.12
CA LEU A 242 8.97 -31.42 -1.31
C LEU A 242 9.04 -30.06 -2.04
N LEU A 243 10.05 -29.94 -2.91
CA LEU A 243 10.29 -28.81 -3.79
C LEU A 243 9.56 -29.07 -5.12
N PHE A 244 8.62 -28.21 -5.52
CA PHE A 244 8.10 -28.20 -6.89
C PHE A 244 8.65 -26.96 -7.63
N LEU A 245 9.31 -27.24 -8.75
CA LEU A 245 9.79 -26.26 -9.73
C LEU A 245 8.90 -26.39 -10.97
N ALA A 246 8.37 -25.27 -11.48
CA ALA A 246 7.76 -25.21 -12.81
C ALA A 246 8.20 -23.92 -13.53
N PRO A 247 8.54 -23.97 -14.83
CA PRO A 247 9.00 -22.81 -15.58
C PRO A 247 7.84 -21.98 -16.17
N ALA A 248 8.17 -20.73 -16.48
CA ALA A 248 7.29 -19.71 -17.06
C ALA A 248 7.02 -19.91 -18.56
N ALA A 249 5.93 -19.31 -19.04
CA ALA A 249 5.77 -18.89 -20.43
C ALA A 249 5.13 -17.51 -20.47
N VAL A 250 5.78 -16.56 -21.15
CA VAL A 250 5.23 -15.25 -21.50
C VAL A 250 4.66 -15.35 -22.90
N ALA A 251 3.40 -14.96 -23.09
CA ALA A 251 2.81 -14.77 -24.40
C ALA A 251 2.90 -13.30 -24.77
N PHE A 252 3.59 -12.98 -25.87
CA PHE A 252 3.48 -11.67 -26.52
C PHE A 252 2.38 -11.76 -27.59
N ALA A 253 1.41 -10.86 -27.51
CA ALA A 253 0.46 -10.59 -28.60
C ALA A 253 0.91 -9.30 -29.30
N GLN A 254 1.23 -9.40 -30.60
CA GLN A 254 1.48 -8.26 -31.48
C GLN A 254 0.18 -7.92 -32.20
N ARG A 255 -0.26 -6.64 -32.17
CA ARG A 255 -1.27 -6.11 -33.10
C ARG A 255 -0.59 -5.53 -34.33
N ASP A 256 -1.21 -5.84 -35.46
CA ASP A 256 -0.83 -5.46 -36.82
C ASP A 256 -1.45 -4.10 -37.14
N LEU A 257 -0.64 -3.04 -37.22
CA LEU A 257 -1.05 -1.73 -37.73
C LEU A 257 -0.57 -1.56 -39.18
N LYS A 258 -1.51 -1.23 -40.06
CA LYS A 258 -1.29 -0.97 -41.49
C LYS A 258 -0.92 0.49 -41.69
N VAL A 259 0.33 0.72 -42.05
CA VAL A 259 0.97 1.99 -42.44
C VAL A 259 0.96 3.05 -41.33
N ILE A 260 2.09 3.14 -40.64
CA ILE A 260 2.45 4.23 -39.73
C ILE A 260 3.42 5.13 -40.53
N PRO A 261 3.24 6.48 -40.51
CA PRO A 261 4.24 7.38 -41.08
C PRO A 261 5.61 7.14 -40.43
N ASP A 262 6.67 7.35 -41.20
CA ASP A 262 8.04 7.19 -40.69
C ASP A 262 8.25 8.14 -39.51
N THR A 263 8.62 7.59 -38.34
CA THR A 263 8.82 8.36 -37.11
C THR A 263 10.26 8.89 -37.00
N ASP A 264 11.06 8.80 -38.05
CA ASP A 264 12.43 9.35 -38.07
C ASP A 264 12.43 10.87 -37.84
N PRO A 265 12.99 11.35 -36.71
CA PRO A 265 13.06 12.78 -36.43
C PRO A 265 13.79 13.58 -37.53
N ALA A 266 14.70 12.95 -38.27
CA ALA A 266 15.41 13.59 -39.37
C ALA A 266 14.50 13.87 -40.59
N GLU A 267 13.50 13.02 -40.85
CA GLU A 267 12.52 13.26 -41.91
C GLU A 267 11.52 14.35 -41.48
N GLU A 268 11.06 14.31 -40.23
CA GLU A 268 10.19 15.35 -39.68
C GLU A 268 10.86 16.73 -39.68
N LEU A 269 12.15 16.80 -39.30
CA LEU A 269 12.91 18.05 -39.34
C LEU A 269 12.98 18.67 -40.75
N ARG A 270 13.07 17.85 -41.80
CA ARG A 270 13.07 18.33 -43.21
C ARG A 270 11.72 18.89 -43.65
N SER A 271 10.64 18.55 -42.95
CA SER A 271 9.30 19.06 -43.24
C SER A 271 9.09 20.49 -42.73
N PHE A 272 9.94 20.97 -41.80
CA PHE A 272 9.75 22.26 -41.16
C PHE A 272 10.09 23.42 -42.10
N THR A 273 9.22 24.43 -42.14
CA THR A 273 9.51 25.72 -42.75
C THR A 273 9.83 26.71 -41.64
N VAL A 274 11.06 27.22 -41.62
CA VAL A 274 11.59 28.08 -40.55
C VAL A 274 11.81 29.49 -41.08
N ALA A 275 11.57 30.50 -40.26
CA ALA A 275 11.80 31.89 -40.63
C ALA A 275 13.30 32.22 -40.74
N ASP A 276 13.65 33.20 -41.57
CA ASP A 276 15.04 33.65 -41.73
C ASP A 276 15.66 34.02 -40.37
N GLY A 277 16.86 33.50 -40.11
CA GLY A 277 17.60 33.73 -38.87
C GLY A 277 17.28 32.77 -37.72
N PHE A 278 16.44 31.74 -37.94
CA PHE A 278 16.14 30.70 -36.95
C PHE A 278 16.61 29.31 -37.43
N GLU A 279 16.93 28.45 -36.47
CA GLU A 279 17.28 27.04 -36.67
C GLU A 279 16.40 26.17 -35.76
N VAL A 280 16.13 24.93 -36.18
CA VAL A 280 15.48 23.91 -35.36
C VAL A 280 16.40 22.71 -35.27
N ASN A 281 16.57 22.18 -34.07
CA ASN A 281 17.35 20.98 -33.80
C ASN A 281 16.57 20.03 -32.87
N LEU A 282 16.93 18.75 -32.88
CA LEU A 282 16.35 17.75 -31.98
C LEU A 282 17.08 17.82 -30.62
N PHE A 283 16.41 18.32 -29.59
CA PHE A 283 17.00 18.41 -28.25
C PHE A 283 17.00 17.07 -27.49
N ALA A 284 15.92 16.29 -27.59
CA ALA A 284 15.80 14.98 -26.95
C ALA A 284 14.79 14.09 -27.69
N SER A 285 14.99 12.77 -27.63
CA SER A 285 14.08 11.75 -28.18
C SER A 285 14.09 10.50 -27.32
N GLU A 286 13.22 9.54 -27.63
CA GLU A 286 13.22 8.21 -27.01
C GLU A 286 14.62 7.56 -27.10
N PRO A 287 15.11 6.91 -26.03
CA PRO A 287 14.40 6.56 -24.79
C PRO A 287 14.54 7.59 -23.65
N MET A 288 15.13 8.76 -23.88
CA MET A 288 15.36 9.76 -22.81
C MET A 288 14.06 10.39 -22.30
N ILE A 289 13.00 10.35 -23.11
CA ILE A 289 11.70 10.95 -22.85
C ILE A 289 10.61 10.03 -23.39
N ALA A 290 9.42 10.04 -22.77
CA ALA A 290 8.24 9.33 -23.26
C ALA A 290 6.98 10.16 -22.97
N SER A 291 6.10 10.31 -23.96
CA SER A 291 4.85 11.09 -23.91
C SER A 291 4.94 12.36 -23.03
N PRO A 292 5.73 13.37 -23.44
CA PRO A 292 5.85 14.61 -22.69
C PRO A 292 4.49 15.31 -22.57
N ILE A 293 4.09 15.64 -21.34
CA ILE A 293 2.84 16.36 -21.03
C ILE A 293 3.10 17.86 -20.95
N GLN A 294 4.18 18.24 -20.27
CA GLN A 294 4.59 19.63 -20.09
C GLN A 294 6.10 19.70 -20.00
N ILE A 295 6.66 20.74 -20.62
CA ILE A 295 8.11 21.00 -20.60
C ILE A 295 8.40 22.44 -20.18
N ASN A 296 9.56 22.68 -19.58
CA ASN A 296 10.10 24.02 -19.35
C ASN A 296 11.64 23.98 -19.21
N PHE A 297 12.32 25.03 -19.66
CA PHE A 297 13.74 25.21 -19.41
C PHE A 297 13.98 25.97 -18.10
N ASP A 298 14.93 25.53 -17.29
CA ASP A 298 15.37 26.29 -16.13
C ASP A 298 16.46 27.32 -16.50
N ALA A 299 16.87 28.12 -15.51
CA ALA A 299 17.88 29.16 -15.69
C ALA A 299 19.30 28.62 -15.97
N GLN A 300 19.51 27.30 -15.87
CA GLN A 300 20.77 26.64 -16.23
C GLN A 300 20.70 26.03 -17.64
N GLY A 301 19.59 26.20 -18.37
CA GLY A 301 19.41 25.64 -19.71
C GLY A 301 19.00 24.16 -19.72
N ARG A 302 18.61 23.58 -18.58
CA ARG A 302 18.15 22.19 -18.51
C ARG A 302 16.66 22.11 -18.80
N LEU A 303 16.24 21.09 -19.54
CA LEU A 303 14.85 20.84 -19.88
C LEU A 303 14.18 19.96 -18.83
N TRP A 304 13.21 20.51 -18.11
CA TRP A 304 12.34 19.78 -17.19
C TRP A 304 11.12 19.27 -17.93
N VAL A 305 10.81 17.99 -17.77
CA VAL A 305 9.70 17.32 -18.46
C VAL A 305 8.82 16.59 -17.45
N ALA A 306 7.53 16.88 -17.44
CA ALA A 306 6.53 15.97 -16.89
C ALA A 306 6.20 14.92 -17.96
N SER A 307 6.59 13.67 -17.71
CA SER A 307 6.52 12.55 -18.67
C SER A 307 5.62 11.45 -18.14
N SER A 308 4.80 10.88 -19.03
CA SER A 308 3.96 9.73 -18.71
C SER A 308 4.22 8.55 -19.64
N SER A 309 4.61 7.44 -19.06
CA SER A 309 4.77 6.15 -19.73
C SER A 309 3.44 5.40 -19.87
N VAL A 310 2.41 5.82 -19.14
CA VAL A 310 1.10 5.16 -19.08
C VAL A 310 0.04 5.92 -19.89
N TYR A 311 0.43 6.78 -20.82
CA TYR A 311 -0.52 7.45 -21.72
C TYR A 311 -1.13 6.45 -22.71
N PRO A 312 -2.46 6.50 -22.99
CA PRO A 312 -3.43 7.46 -22.47
C PRO A 312 -3.96 7.12 -21.07
N GLN A 313 -3.84 5.87 -20.62
CA GLN A 313 -4.29 5.39 -19.30
C GLN A 313 -3.52 4.14 -18.87
N ILE A 314 -3.54 3.84 -17.57
CA ILE A 314 -2.87 2.65 -17.03
C ILE A 314 -3.48 1.36 -17.57
N GLU A 315 -2.63 0.49 -18.11
CA GLU A 315 -3.05 -0.82 -18.57
C GLU A 315 -3.27 -1.81 -17.39
N PRO A 316 -4.14 -2.82 -17.56
CA PRO A 316 -4.35 -3.86 -16.56
C PRO A 316 -3.03 -4.51 -16.11
N GLY A 317 -2.69 -4.34 -14.83
CA GLY A 317 -1.49 -4.93 -14.24
C GLY A 317 -0.21 -4.09 -14.38
N GLN A 318 -0.24 -3.02 -15.19
CA GLN A 318 0.83 -2.04 -15.24
C GLN A 318 0.97 -1.33 -13.88
N VAL A 319 2.15 -0.78 -13.64
CA VAL A 319 2.44 0.11 -12.51
C VAL A 319 2.77 1.46 -13.10
N ALA A 320 2.10 2.51 -12.63
CA ALA A 320 2.42 3.87 -13.03
C ALA A 320 3.86 4.20 -12.63
N ASP A 321 4.66 4.60 -13.61
CA ASP A 321 6.03 5.05 -13.43
C ASP A 321 6.28 6.40 -14.11
N ASP A 322 5.26 7.26 -14.12
CA ASP A 322 5.34 8.66 -14.54
C ASP A 322 6.49 9.37 -13.81
N LYS A 323 7.23 10.21 -14.53
CA LYS A 323 8.47 10.81 -14.05
C LYS A 323 8.49 12.31 -14.33
N ILE A 324 9.14 13.04 -13.41
CA ILE A 324 9.71 14.34 -13.73
C ILE A 324 11.16 14.09 -14.17
N LEU A 325 11.44 14.33 -15.44
CA LEU A 325 12.76 14.16 -16.05
C LEU A 325 13.45 15.52 -16.11
N MET A 326 14.77 15.52 -15.97
CA MET A 326 15.61 16.71 -16.14
C MET A 326 16.69 16.37 -17.17
N LEU A 327 16.53 16.88 -18.38
CA LEU A 327 17.43 16.63 -19.49
C LEU A 327 18.47 17.76 -19.59
N GLU A 328 19.73 17.39 -19.72
CA GLU A 328 20.86 18.31 -19.68
C GLU A 328 21.73 18.11 -20.94
N ASP A 329 22.02 19.22 -21.62
CA ASP A 329 23.09 19.33 -22.62
C ASP A 329 24.35 19.82 -21.89
N THR A 330 25.33 18.94 -21.72
CA THR A 330 26.56 19.26 -20.97
C THR A 330 27.66 19.83 -21.85
N ASN A 331 27.53 19.72 -23.18
CA ASN A 331 28.56 20.09 -24.14
C ASN A 331 28.20 21.35 -24.96
N GLY A 332 26.97 21.82 -24.88
CA GLY A 332 26.44 23.00 -25.54
C GLY A 332 26.17 22.84 -27.03
N ASP A 333 26.00 21.61 -27.53
CA ASP A 333 25.72 21.32 -28.93
C ASP A 333 24.22 21.42 -29.30
N GLY A 334 23.37 21.74 -28.32
CA GLY A 334 21.93 21.83 -28.47
C GLY A 334 21.20 20.51 -28.26
N THR A 335 21.90 19.43 -27.88
CA THR A 335 21.33 18.09 -27.66
C THR A 335 21.54 17.65 -26.22
N ALA A 336 20.51 17.13 -25.59
CA ALA A 336 20.67 16.54 -24.27
C ALA A 336 21.51 15.26 -24.33
N ASP A 337 22.49 15.14 -23.44
CA ASP A 337 23.34 13.95 -23.29
C ASP A 337 23.13 13.22 -21.95
N LYS A 338 22.28 13.79 -21.07
CA LYS A 338 22.01 13.29 -19.73
C LYS A 338 20.56 13.48 -19.31
N SER A 339 20.04 12.54 -18.51
CA SER A 339 18.67 12.51 -17.96
C SER A 339 18.62 12.09 -16.50
#